data_AF-A0A3Q1GJX5-F1
#
_entry.id   AF-A0A3Q1GJX5-F1
#
_cell.length_a   1.000
_cell.length_b   1.000
_cell.length_c   1.000
_cell.angle_alpha   90.00
_cell.angle_beta   90.00
_cell.angle_gamma   90.00
#
_symmetry.space_group_name_H-M   'P 1'
#
loop_
_entity.id
_entity.type
_entity.pdbx_description
1 polymer ?
#
loop_
_entity_poly.entity_id
_entity_poly.type
_entity_poly.pdbx_seq_one_letter_code
_entity_poly.pdbx_strand_id
1 'polypeptide(L)'
;MEAEGTRTRLDFQEDVKLSEMMRLRVSSLQRSGQKRQDGERLLLPHEAIYRLDFPSQELSFGRWFFSLSGHGRVTVTGISQHWTPDLTPLMTRQLLEPIGTFWRNVGDPDDSPLKCLEADMQEFGERIAELAKVRKIQIQSCFLLETFRNLHDQISEAGPDPPFATELLWRPDWSRRLRTSSSPAGLGGGRGH
;
A
#
# COMPACT_ATOMS: atom_id res chain seq x y z
N MET A 1 -1.88 -29.10 -25.10
CA MET A 1 -0.82 -28.14 -25.48
C MET A 1 -1.26 -26.79 -24.96
N GLU A 2 -0.91 -26.46 -23.72
CA GLU A 2 -1.14 -25.12 -23.19
C GLU A 2 -0.01 -24.23 -23.71
N ALA A 3 -0.37 -23.14 -24.39
CA ALA A 3 0.60 -22.14 -24.80
C ALA A 3 1.32 -21.64 -23.55
N GLU A 4 2.65 -21.74 -23.54
CA GLU A 4 3.50 -21.27 -22.47
C GLU A 4 3.49 -19.73 -22.47
N GLY A 5 2.40 -19.16 -21.96
CA GLY A 5 2.26 -17.74 -21.76
C GLY A 5 3.26 -17.30 -20.70
N THR A 6 4.13 -16.36 -21.05
CA THR A 6 5.12 -15.79 -20.12
C THR A 6 4.42 -15.22 -18.90
N ARG A 7 4.56 -15.88 -17.75
CA ARG A 7 3.98 -15.40 -16.48
C ARG A 7 4.84 -14.26 -15.94
N THR A 8 4.26 -13.07 -15.92
CA THR A 8 4.89 -11.88 -15.32
C THR A 8 4.32 -11.68 -13.92
N ARG A 9 5.21 -11.63 -12.91
CA ARG A 9 4.83 -11.23 -11.55
C ARG A 9 4.92 -9.71 -11.45
N LEU A 10 3.85 -9.09 -10.98
CA LEU A 10 3.82 -7.66 -10.67
C LEU A 10 3.71 -7.51 -9.14
N ASP A 11 4.55 -6.66 -8.57
CA ASP A 11 4.57 -6.42 -7.15
C ASP A 11 3.91 -5.07 -6.84
N PHE A 12 3.07 -5.06 -5.80
CA PHE A 12 2.52 -3.84 -5.24
C PHE A 12 3.62 -3.08 -4.51
N GLN A 13 3.80 -1.81 -4.85
CA GLN A 13 4.77 -0.93 -4.21
C GLN A 13 4.06 0.07 -3.33
N GLU A 14 4.42 0.17 -2.06
CA GLU A 14 3.84 1.15 -1.16
C GLU A 14 4.19 2.56 -1.65
N ASP A 15 3.17 3.38 -1.89
CA ASP A 15 3.35 4.80 -2.18
C ASP A 15 3.30 5.58 -0.86
N VAL A 16 4.45 5.60 -0.18
CA VAL A 16 4.61 6.26 1.13
C VAL A 16 4.27 7.74 1.02
N LYS A 17 4.68 8.41 -0.07
CA LYS A 17 4.44 9.84 -0.27
C LYS A 17 2.94 10.14 -0.41
N LEU A 18 2.23 9.34 -1.20
CA LEU A 18 0.79 9.47 -1.36
C LEU A 18 0.06 9.15 -0.05
N SER A 19 0.47 8.10 0.65
CA SER A 19 -0.06 7.75 1.96
C SER A 19 0.11 8.89 2.97
N GLU A 20 1.31 9.47 3.05
CA GLU A 20 1.61 10.64 3.91
C GLU A 20 0.76 11.86 3.53
N MET A 21 0.65 12.17 2.24
CA MET A 21 -0.18 13.28 1.75
C MET A 21 -1.64 13.11 2.16
N MET A 22 -2.19 11.89 2.03
CA MET A 22 -3.55 11.59 2.45
C MET A 22 -3.73 11.65 3.98
N ARG A 23 -2.73 11.27 4.77
CA ARG A 23 -2.77 11.47 6.24
C ARG A 23 -2.69 12.94 6.63
N LEU A 24 -1.85 13.73 5.94
CA LEU A 24 -1.73 15.17 6.18
C LEU A 24 -3.06 15.90 5.93
N ARG A 25 -3.87 15.43 4.97
CA ARG A 25 -5.23 15.94 4.75
C ARG A 25 -6.10 15.82 6.02
N VAL A 26 -6.02 14.69 6.71
CA VAL A 26 -6.75 14.46 7.98
C VAL A 26 -6.31 15.47 9.04
N SER A 27 -5.00 15.60 9.25
CA SER A 27 -4.44 16.54 10.23
C SER A 27 -4.75 17.99 9.87
N SER A 28 -4.77 18.34 8.59
CA SER A 28 -5.11 19.68 8.12
C SER A 28 -6.56 20.03 8.41
N LEU A 29 -7.50 19.13 8.14
CA LEU A 29 -8.93 19.33 8.44
C LEU A 29 -9.16 19.50 9.95
N GLN A 30 -8.49 18.68 10.76
CA GLN A 30 -8.54 18.79 12.22
C GLN A 30 -8.00 20.14 12.71
N ARG A 31 -6.87 20.61 12.17
CA ARG A 31 -6.26 21.89 12.57
C ARG A 31 -7.07 23.10 12.12
N SER A 32 -7.64 23.06 10.91
CA SER A 32 -8.44 24.18 10.37
C SER A 32 -9.88 24.19 10.86
N GLY A 33 -10.34 23.13 11.55
CA GLY A 33 -11.74 22.96 11.94
C GLY A 33 -12.69 22.76 10.76
N GLN A 34 -12.16 22.53 9.56
CA GLN A 34 -12.96 22.29 8.37
C GLN A 34 -13.52 20.87 8.36
N LYS A 35 -14.76 20.74 7.89
CA LYS A 35 -15.34 19.42 7.64
C LYS A 35 -14.75 18.84 6.36
N ARG A 36 -14.60 17.51 6.32
CA ARG A 36 -14.34 16.77 5.08
C ARG A 36 -15.46 17.02 4.07
N GLN A 37 -15.14 16.89 2.78
CA GLN A 37 -16.17 16.92 1.74
C GLN A 37 -17.10 15.72 1.89
N ASP A 38 -18.34 15.87 1.41
CA ASP A 38 -19.29 14.76 1.45
C ASP A 38 -18.79 13.61 0.57
N GLY A 39 -18.79 12.39 1.12
CA GLY A 39 -18.21 11.21 0.47
C GLY A 39 -16.68 11.15 0.39
N GLU A 40 -15.93 12.12 0.95
CA GLU A 40 -14.46 12.10 0.99
C GLU A 40 -13.94 10.95 1.87
N ARG A 41 -13.04 10.15 1.32
CA ARG A 41 -12.37 9.04 1.97
C ARG A 41 -11.04 9.50 2.55
N LEU A 42 -11.03 9.69 3.86
CA LEU A 42 -9.82 9.99 4.63
C LEU A 42 -9.08 8.70 4.96
N LEU A 43 -7.75 8.68 4.81
CA LEU A 43 -6.91 7.52 5.10
C LEU A 43 -6.77 7.31 6.61
N LEU A 44 -7.04 6.10 7.10
CA LEU A 44 -6.87 5.75 8.51
C LEU A 44 -5.39 5.46 8.82
N PRO A 45 -4.95 5.52 10.09
CA PRO A 45 -3.54 5.29 10.46
C PRO A 45 -2.99 3.92 10.05
N HIS A 46 -3.82 2.88 10.06
CA HIS A 46 -3.47 1.50 9.71
C HIS A 46 -3.72 1.17 8.23
N GLU A 47 -4.00 2.19 7.42
CA GLU A 47 -4.19 2.04 5.98
C GLU A 47 -3.01 2.61 5.22
N ALA A 48 -2.72 2.03 4.06
CA ALA A 48 -1.66 2.49 3.17
C ALA A 48 -2.12 2.42 1.71
N ILE A 49 -1.56 3.30 0.90
CA ILE A 49 -1.77 3.29 -0.55
C ILE A 49 -0.62 2.54 -1.20
N TYR A 50 -0.97 1.58 -2.03
CA TYR A 50 -0.03 0.85 -2.88
C TYR A 50 -0.26 1.20 -4.33
N ARG A 51 0.80 1.19 -5.12
CA ARG A 51 0.80 1.37 -6.55
C ARG A 51 1.18 0.06 -7.22
N LEU A 52 0.47 -0.30 -8.29
CA LEU A 52 0.82 -1.37 -9.19
C LEU A 52 1.06 -0.78 -10.57
N ASP A 53 2.25 -1.01 -11.11
CA ASP A 53 2.63 -0.53 -12.43
C ASP A 53 2.50 -1.67 -13.44
N PHE A 54 1.67 -1.47 -14.46
CA PHE A 54 1.47 -2.41 -15.56
C PHE A 54 2.49 -2.14 -16.67
N PRO A 55 3.39 -3.09 -16.97
CA PRO A 55 4.37 -2.94 -18.05
C PRO A 55 3.76 -3.13 -19.45
N SER A 56 2.55 -3.69 -19.53
CA SER A 56 1.81 -3.94 -20.77
C SER A 56 0.31 -3.94 -20.48
N GLN A 57 -0.49 -3.72 -21.52
CA GLN A 57 -1.95 -3.80 -21.49
C GLN A 57 -2.46 -5.22 -21.81
N GLU A 58 -1.61 -6.05 -22.40
CA GLU A 58 -1.90 -7.44 -22.78
C GLU A 58 -1.63 -8.38 -21.59
N LEU A 59 -2.26 -8.09 -20.46
CA LEU A 59 -2.15 -8.88 -19.25
C LEU A 59 -3.49 -9.58 -18.96
N SER A 60 -3.41 -10.84 -18.59
CA SER A 60 -4.50 -11.59 -17.98
C SER A 60 -4.15 -11.87 -16.52
N PHE A 61 -5.16 -11.84 -15.67
CA PHE A 61 -4.99 -12.25 -14.29
C PHE A 61 -4.72 -13.75 -14.23
N GLY A 62 -3.71 -14.16 -13.45
CA GLY A 62 -3.35 -15.56 -13.25
C GLY A 62 -3.71 -16.05 -11.86
N ARG A 63 -2.99 -15.55 -10.85
CA ARG A 63 -3.26 -15.83 -9.43
C ARG A 63 -2.68 -14.75 -8.54
N TRP A 64 -3.21 -14.64 -7.34
CA TRP A 64 -2.62 -13.82 -6.29
C TRP A 64 -1.43 -14.53 -5.65
N PHE A 65 -0.40 -13.75 -5.32
CA PHE A 65 0.70 -14.18 -4.45
C PHE A 65 0.66 -13.29 -3.23
N PHE A 66 0.19 -13.83 -2.10
CA PHE A 66 0.00 -13.08 -0.88
C PHE A 66 0.56 -13.87 0.31
N SER A 67 1.20 -13.18 1.24
CA SER A 67 1.77 -13.75 2.45
C SER A 67 1.52 -12.80 3.61
N LEU A 68 1.13 -13.34 4.76
CA LEU A 68 0.96 -12.60 6.00
C LEU A 68 1.89 -13.22 7.04
N SER A 69 2.62 -12.40 7.77
CA SER A 69 3.59 -12.86 8.77
C SER A 69 2.99 -13.11 10.16
N GLY A 70 1.69 -12.91 10.34
CA GLY A 70 1.02 -13.13 11.62
C GLY A 70 -0.49 -13.33 11.48
N HIS A 71 -1.19 -13.31 12.60
CA HIS A 71 -2.65 -13.40 12.63
C HIS A 71 -3.29 -12.04 12.37
N GLY A 72 -4.35 -12.03 11.59
CA GLY A 72 -4.96 -10.78 11.17
C GLY A 72 -5.80 -10.93 9.92
N ARG A 73 -6.38 -9.82 9.51
CA ARG A 73 -7.09 -9.68 8.25
C ARG A 73 -6.53 -8.51 7.48
N VAL A 74 -6.17 -8.76 6.23
CA VAL A 74 -5.81 -7.74 5.26
C VAL A 74 -6.97 -7.62 4.28
N THR A 75 -7.39 -6.39 4.05
CA THR A 75 -8.32 -6.06 2.97
C THR A 75 -7.60 -5.18 1.96
N VAL A 76 -7.76 -5.51 0.70
CA VAL A 76 -7.16 -4.82 -0.43
C VAL A 76 -8.30 -4.35 -1.33
N THR A 77 -8.37 -3.04 -1.56
CA THR A 77 -9.44 -2.42 -2.33
C THR A 77 -8.86 -1.67 -3.51
N GLY A 78 -9.38 -1.95 -4.71
CA GLY A 78 -8.99 -1.23 -5.92
C GLY A 78 -9.42 0.23 -5.88
N ILE A 79 -8.66 1.13 -6.48
CA ILE A 79 -9.05 2.52 -6.68
C ILE A 79 -9.23 2.80 -8.16
N SER A 80 -10.35 3.44 -8.51
CA SER A 80 -10.68 3.83 -9.88
C SER A 80 -9.59 4.71 -10.48
N GLN A 81 -9.21 4.43 -11.73
CA GLN A 81 -8.20 5.18 -12.47
C GLN A 81 -8.60 6.60 -12.85
N HIS A 82 -9.87 6.95 -12.67
CA HIS A 82 -10.34 8.32 -12.82
C HIS A 82 -9.94 9.21 -11.64
N TRP A 83 -9.50 8.62 -10.52
CA TRP A 83 -8.95 9.39 -9.42
C TRP A 83 -7.54 9.85 -9.76
N THR A 84 -7.30 11.15 -9.63
CA THR A 84 -5.98 11.75 -9.73
C THR A 84 -5.61 12.31 -8.36
N PRO A 85 -4.64 11.71 -7.64
CA PRO A 85 -4.35 12.07 -6.25
C PRO A 85 -3.91 13.52 -6.08
N ASP A 86 -3.23 14.10 -7.07
CA ASP A 86 -2.76 15.50 -7.01
C ASP A 86 -3.87 16.53 -7.23
N LEU A 87 -5.00 16.13 -7.82
CA LEU A 87 -6.05 17.05 -8.25
C LEU A 87 -7.30 17.00 -7.36
N THR A 88 -7.62 15.84 -6.79
CA THR A 88 -8.86 15.63 -6.06
C THR A 88 -8.68 14.72 -4.85
N PRO A 89 -9.37 14.98 -3.73
CA PRO A 89 -9.43 14.02 -2.63
C PRO A 89 -10.04 12.70 -3.10
N LEU A 90 -9.60 11.59 -2.51
CA LEU A 90 -10.19 10.29 -2.76
C LEU A 90 -11.64 10.29 -2.26
N MET A 91 -12.56 9.75 -3.07
CA MET A 91 -13.97 9.60 -2.72
C MET A 91 -14.31 8.13 -2.52
N THR A 92 -15.21 7.81 -1.58
CA THR A 92 -15.61 6.41 -1.30
C THR A 92 -16.14 5.70 -2.55
N ARG A 93 -16.86 6.42 -3.43
CA ARG A 93 -17.37 5.90 -4.71
C ARG A 93 -16.29 5.50 -5.73
N GLN A 94 -15.04 5.92 -5.51
CA GLN A 94 -13.89 5.55 -6.36
C GLN A 94 -13.24 4.26 -5.90
N LEU A 95 -13.62 3.73 -4.73
CA LEU A 95 -13.21 2.40 -4.29
C LEU A 95 -13.97 1.35 -5.11
N LEU A 96 -13.23 0.38 -5.63
CA LEU A 96 -13.73 -0.66 -6.51
C LEU A 96 -14.12 -1.88 -5.68
N GLU A 97 -15.26 -2.47 -6.04
CA GLU A 97 -15.65 -3.81 -5.63
C GLU A 97 -15.23 -4.83 -6.71
N PRO A 98 -15.24 -6.15 -6.43
CA PRO A 98 -15.20 -6.69 -5.09
C PRO A 98 -13.85 -6.37 -4.42
N ILE A 99 -13.83 -6.35 -3.09
CA ILE A 99 -12.59 -6.19 -2.32
C ILE A 99 -11.88 -7.53 -2.14
N GLY A 100 -10.55 -7.52 -2.26
CA GLY A 100 -9.75 -8.69 -1.91
C GLY A 100 -9.60 -8.79 -0.39
N THR A 101 -9.90 -9.95 0.20
CA THR A 101 -9.74 -10.17 1.65
C THR A 101 -8.96 -11.44 1.94
N PHE A 102 -7.90 -11.30 2.73
CA PHE A 102 -7.03 -12.38 3.19
C PHE A 102 -6.98 -12.37 4.71
N TRP A 103 -7.00 -13.54 5.34
CA TRP A 103 -6.87 -13.62 6.79
C TRP A 103 -6.21 -14.90 7.29
N ARG A 104 -5.67 -14.80 8.49
CA ARG A 104 -5.22 -15.91 9.33
C ARG A 104 -5.82 -15.73 10.73
N ASN A 105 -6.45 -16.77 11.27
CA ASN A 105 -7.07 -16.70 12.59
C ASN A 105 -6.02 -16.93 13.67
N VAL A 106 -6.36 -16.47 14.88
CA VAL A 106 -5.60 -16.81 16.09
C VAL A 106 -5.70 -18.32 16.31
N GLY A 107 -4.57 -19.01 16.28
CA GLY A 107 -4.49 -20.48 16.42
C GLY A 107 -4.25 -21.25 15.11
N ASP A 108 -4.37 -20.60 13.96
CA ASP A 108 -3.83 -21.16 12.71
C ASP A 108 -2.29 -21.02 12.75
N PRO A 109 -1.49 -22.05 12.44
CA PRO A 109 -0.02 -21.93 12.40
C PRO A 109 0.47 -20.82 11.47
N ASP A 110 1.61 -20.19 11.76
CA ASP A 110 2.15 -19.10 10.93
C ASP A 110 2.48 -19.54 9.49
N ASP A 111 2.77 -20.82 9.30
CA ASP A 111 3.03 -21.43 7.99
C ASP A 111 1.75 -21.92 7.29
N SER A 112 0.57 -21.74 7.90
CA SER A 112 -0.68 -22.16 7.26
C SER A 112 -0.99 -21.27 6.05
N PRO A 113 -1.59 -21.84 4.99
CA PRO A 113 -2.11 -21.04 3.88
C PRO A 113 -3.15 -20.04 4.41
N LEU A 114 -3.18 -18.87 3.79
CA LEU A 114 -4.14 -17.83 4.15
C LEU A 114 -5.53 -18.20 3.65
N LYS A 115 -6.53 -17.84 4.44
CA LYS A 115 -7.93 -17.97 4.06
C LYS A 115 -8.31 -16.75 3.22
N CYS A 116 -9.06 -16.96 2.16
CA CYS A 116 -9.61 -15.90 1.31
C CYS A 116 -10.97 -16.33 0.76
N LEU A 117 -11.74 -15.36 0.25
CA LEU A 117 -12.96 -15.63 -0.51
C LEU A 117 -12.57 -15.85 -1.97
N GLU A 118 -12.38 -17.10 -2.39
CA GLU A 118 -11.77 -17.43 -3.69
C GLU A 118 -12.49 -16.79 -4.89
N ALA A 119 -13.83 -16.76 -4.88
CA ALA A 119 -14.62 -16.15 -5.94
C ALA A 119 -14.38 -14.64 -6.04
N ASP A 120 -14.50 -13.93 -4.92
CA ASP A 120 -14.25 -12.48 -4.86
C ASP A 120 -12.81 -12.15 -5.22
N MET A 121 -11.85 -13.01 -4.81
CA MET A 121 -10.44 -12.83 -5.13
C MET A 121 -10.15 -13.00 -6.62
N GLN A 122 -10.77 -13.98 -7.26
CA GLN A 122 -10.64 -14.20 -8.69
C GLN A 122 -11.21 -13.00 -9.46
N GLU A 123 -12.45 -12.60 -9.14
CA GLU A 123 -13.09 -11.45 -9.78
C GLU A 123 -12.31 -10.14 -9.54
N PHE A 124 -11.81 -9.93 -8.33
CA PHE A 124 -10.97 -8.77 -8.01
C PHE A 124 -9.70 -8.76 -8.88
N GLY A 125 -9.03 -9.91 -9.01
CA GLY A 125 -7.84 -10.05 -9.86
C GLY A 125 -8.11 -9.71 -11.33
N GLU A 126 -9.22 -10.22 -11.87
CA GLU A 126 -9.66 -9.93 -13.23
C GLU A 126 -9.94 -8.44 -13.43
N ARG A 127 -10.64 -7.80 -12.48
CA ARG A 127 -10.88 -6.35 -12.54
C ARG A 127 -9.59 -5.54 -12.51
N ILE A 128 -8.60 -5.92 -11.68
CA ILE A 128 -7.28 -5.26 -11.67
C ILE A 128 -6.56 -5.44 -13.01
N ALA A 129 -6.65 -6.60 -13.66
CA ALA A 129 -6.09 -6.79 -15.00
C ALA A 129 -6.81 -5.93 -16.06
N GLU A 130 -8.13 -5.78 -15.97
CA GLU A 130 -8.89 -4.89 -16.86
C GLU A 130 -8.50 -3.42 -16.69
N LEU A 131 -8.13 -2.99 -15.47
CA LEU A 131 -7.58 -1.65 -15.26
C LEU A 131 -6.36 -1.38 -16.14
N ALA A 132 -5.51 -2.37 -16.45
CA ALA A 132 -4.37 -2.21 -17.35
C ALA A 132 -4.76 -1.84 -18.80
N LYS A 133 -6.05 -1.97 -19.17
CA LYS A 133 -6.54 -1.78 -20.56
C LYS A 133 -7.30 -0.47 -20.76
N VAL A 134 -7.65 0.24 -19.68
CA VAL A 134 -8.58 1.39 -19.72
C VAL A 134 -7.99 2.61 -20.44
N ARG A 135 -6.67 2.80 -20.48
CA ARG A 135 -6.04 3.97 -21.13
C ARG A 135 -4.91 3.56 -22.06
N LYS A 136 -4.82 4.15 -23.26
CA LYS A 136 -3.73 3.90 -24.25
C LYS A 136 -2.41 4.59 -23.86
N ILE A 137 -1.87 4.30 -22.69
CA ILE A 137 -0.56 4.80 -22.23
C ILE A 137 0.36 3.60 -22.03
N GLN A 138 1.65 3.74 -22.37
CA GLN A 138 2.59 2.61 -22.37
C GLN A 138 2.88 2.03 -20.98
N ILE A 139 2.86 2.86 -19.92
CA ILE A 139 2.96 2.41 -18.53
C ILE A 139 1.76 2.98 -17.80
N GLN A 140 0.94 2.10 -17.25
CA GLN A 140 -0.27 2.46 -16.52
C GLN A 140 -0.13 2.03 -15.08
N SER A 141 -0.44 2.92 -14.15
CA SER A 141 -0.46 2.60 -12.73
C SER A 141 -1.90 2.50 -12.24
N CYS A 142 -2.19 1.53 -11.37
CA CYS A 142 -3.38 1.59 -10.52
C CYS A 142 -2.96 1.73 -9.06
N PHE A 143 -3.87 2.29 -8.26
CA PHE A 143 -3.68 2.40 -6.82
C PHE A 143 -4.60 1.42 -6.11
N LEU A 144 -4.08 0.83 -5.05
CA LEU A 144 -4.83 0.02 -4.11
C LEU A 144 -4.78 0.66 -2.73
N LEU A 145 -5.88 0.52 -2.01
CA LEU A 145 -5.95 0.81 -0.59
C LEU A 145 -5.79 -0.51 0.16
N GLU A 146 -4.76 -0.62 0.99
CA GLU A 146 -4.60 -1.73 1.91
C GLU A 146 -5.06 -1.31 3.31
N THR A 147 -5.82 -2.19 3.95
CA THR A 147 -6.23 -2.05 5.34
C THR A 147 -5.79 -3.31 6.09
N PHE A 148 -4.83 -3.17 7.01
CA PHE A 148 -4.50 -4.25 7.92
C PHE A 148 -5.27 -4.09 9.24
N ARG A 149 -5.88 -5.17 9.71
CA ARG A 149 -6.45 -5.25 11.06
C ARG A 149 -5.90 -6.47 11.77
N ASN A 150 -5.21 -6.23 12.87
CA ASN A 150 -4.78 -7.30 13.75
C ASN A 150 -6.01 -7.91 14.43
N LEU A 151 -6.08 -9.24 14.54
CA LEU A 151 -7.17 -9.89 15.28
C LEU A 151 -7.03 -9.72 16.80
N HIS A 152 -5.84 -9.34 17.29
CA HIS A 152 -5.58 -9.14 18.72
C HIS A 152 -6.22 -7.85 19.28
N ASP A 153 -6.58 -6.88 18.42
CA ASP A 153 -7.27 -5.64 18.81
C ASP A 153 -8.74 -5.84 19.23
N GLN A 154 -9.26 -7.07 19.23
CA GLN A 154 -10.53 -7.39 19.88
C GLN A 154 -10.38 -7.69 21.37
N ILE A 155 -9.16 -7.78 21.92
CA ILE A 155 -8.91 -8.05 23.33
C ILE A 155 -7.97 -6.97 23.90
N SER A 156 -8.56 -6.03 24.63
CA SER A 156 -7.94 -5.12 25.61
C SER A 156 -7.34 -3.80 25.11
N GLU A 157 -8.00 -2.72 25.52
CA GLU A 157 -7.31 -1.51 25.99
C GLU A 157 -6.19 -1.91 26.97
N ALA A 158 -4.93 -1.66 26.63
CA ALA A 158 -3.82 -1.49 27.58
C ALA A 158 -2.61 -0.95 26.82
N GLY A 159 -1.97 0.08 27.38
CA GLY A 159 -0.81 0.75 26.78
C GLY A 159 0.49 -0.08 26.81
N PRO A 160 1.66 0.60 26.81
CA PRO A 160 2.43 0.74 25.59
C PRO A 160 3.73 -0.06 25.67
N ASP A 161 3.98 -0.90 24.67
CA ASP A 161 5.32 -1.17 24.15
C ASP A 161 5.21 -1.73 22.72
N PRO A 162 5.98 -1.21 21.74
CA PRO A 162 5.99 -1.75 20.39
C PRO A 162 7.00 -2.90 20.30
N PRO A 163 6.65 -4.09 19.80
CA PRO A 163 7.67 -5.02 19.35
C PRO A 163 8.14 -4.57 17.96
N PHE A 164 9.30 -3.88 17.93
CA PHE A 164 10.05 -3.65 16.70
C PHE A 164 10.71 -4.95 16.20
N ALA A 165 10.43 -5.27 14.94
CA ALA A 165 11.28 -5.82 13.86
C ALA A 165 11.98 -7.20 14.00
N THR A 166 11.67 -8.10 13.05
CA THR A 166 12.63 -9.02 12.40
C THR A 166 12.22 -9.25 10.92
N GLU A 167 13.19 -9.30 10.01
CA GLU A 167 13.19 -8.89 8.59
C GLU A 167 12.34 -9.65 7.52
N LEU A 168 11.93 -8.89 6.49
CA LEU A 168 11.25 -9.24 5.22
C LEU A 168 12.24 -9.49 4.05
N LEU A 169 11.77 -10.08 2.94
CA LEU A 169 12.35 -9.79 1.61
C LEU A 169 11.41 -8.97 0.71
N TRP A 170 11.18 -7.75 1.16
CA TRP A 170 10.99 -6.53 0.38
C TRP A 170 12.25 -5.69 0.67
N ARG A 171 12.97 -5.17 -0.34
CA ARG A 171 14.10 -4.24 -0.12
C ARG A 171 13.76 -2.83 -0.62
N PRO A 172 13.50 -1.85 0.26
CA PRO A 172 13.84 -0.47 -0.01
C PRO A 172 15.32 -0.27 0.34
N ASP A 173 16.10 0.31 -0.58
CA ASP A 173 17.47 0.74 -0.28
C ASP A 173 17.43 1.97 0.66
N TRP A 174 17.73 1.75 1.95
CA TRP A 174 17.86 2.81 2.96
C TRP A 174 19.28 3.42 3.03
N SER A 175 20.17 3.12 2.08
CA SER A 175 21.56 3.62 2.08
C SER A 175 21.70 5.10 1.71
N ARG A 176 20.59 5.84 1.51
CA ARG A 176 20.60 7.29 1.21
C ARG A 176 19.89 8.14 2.25
N ARG A 177 20.17 7.95 3.53
CA ARG A 177 20.00 9.03 4.53
C ARG A 177 21.14 9.07 5.54
N LEU A 178 22.36 9.25 5.05
CA LEU A 178 23.39 9.97 5.79
C LEU A 178 24.14 10.87 4.81
N ARG A 179 23.63 12.09 4.63
CA ARG A 179 24.40 13.31 4.34
C ARG A 179 23.45 14.51 4.31
N THR A 180 23.00 14.93 5.50
CA THR A 180 22.90 16.36 5.76
C THR A 180 23.95 16.72 6.79
N SER A 181 24.82 17.63 6.38
CA SER A 181 25.56 18.56 7.25
C SER A 181 26.32 17.96 8.43
N SER A 182 27.60 17.68 8.20
CA SER A 182 28.61 17.96 9.22
C SER A 182 29.45 19.12 8.70
N SER A 183 28.99 20.33 9.01
CA SER A 183 29.88 21.48 9.11
C SER A 183 30.39 21.49 10.55
N PRO A 184 31.70 21.40 10.78
CA PRO A 184 32.29 21.95 11.99
C PRO A 184 32.96 23.27 11.62
N ALA A 185 32.50 24.33 12.27
CA ALA A 185 33.25 25.56 12.38
C ALA A 185 34.59 25.30 13.10
N GLY A 186 35.65 25.94 12.61
CA GLY A 186 36.70 26.50 13.46
C GLY A 186 38.05 25.80 13.48
N LEU A 187 39.08 26.63 13.73
CA LEU A 187 40.53 26.38 13.81
C LEU A 187 41.23 26.44 12.43
N GLY A 188 42.11 27.37 12.09
CA GLY A 188 42.92 28.29 12.89
C GLY A 188 44.37 28.19 12.40
N GLY A 189 44.95 29.31 11.92
CA GLY A 189 46.41 29.55 11.90
C GLY A 189 47.26 28.85 10.83
N GLY A 190 47.92 29.66 9.99
CA GLY A 190 49.01 29.20 9.11
C GLY A 190 49.70 30.34 8.37
N ARG A 191 50.65 31.00 9.04
CA ARG A 191 51.68 31.86 8.43
C ARG A 191 52.80 31.00 7.83
N GLY A 192 53.49 31.56 6.83
CA GLY A 192 54.79 31.11 6.29
C GLY A 192 54.64 30.35 4.97
N HIS A 193 55.29 30.70 3.88
CA HIS A 193 56.58 31.37 3.69
C HIS A 193 56.61 32.18 2.40
#